data_AF-A0A372EEP2-F1
#
_entry.id   AF-A0A372EEP2-F1
#
_cell.length_a   1.000
_cell.length_b   1.000
_cell.length_c   1.000
_cell.angle_alpha   90.00
_cell.angle_beta   90.00
_cell.angle_gamma   90.00
#
_symmetry.space_group_name_H-M   'P 1'
#
loop_
_entity.id
_entity.type
_entity.pdbx_description
1 polymer ?
#
loop_
_entity_poly.entity_id
_entity_poly.type
_entity_poly.pdbx_seq_one_letter_code
_entity_poly.pdbx_strand_id
1 'polypeptide(L)'
;MTPDIRRAIRASLLLLASALAACGGGSSAVTSSATVGFPSDATLGFTLTPAAIKTLRFTWNDAAGETGYRLLEDPDGASGYTPIADLPADTTQYDHGVFLPERVNARYRLQVCRDQDCVDTAEQRVSDALVPAIGYVKAAAPADNDRFGQSVAVSADGQFLAVGAPGSASGRGSGGAVYVFARTGAQWAQASRLAPPAPEPGDLFGYSLALSADGATLAVGAPTGSGDVGHSGSAFVFTRGGGAAAWGLPVRVAASNADAGDRFGWQVALSGDGTVLAVTAPDESGDARAINGADNNSRRRSGAAYVFALAAAAWTQQAYVKASNADADDGFGAALALSADGQTLAVGATNESSAATGVGGDPDDNTAQSSGAVYVFGRARDTWSQQAYVKASNTLGNAAFGAAIALSADGQAMAVGSPYEASGARGIDGDPHNNAATASGAAYLFDRQGGQWRQSTYVKASNADANDNFGASVVLSRDGATLAVGAPGEGSAARGLQADQGDNSAPWSGAAYLFRRTAAGWRQQAYLKPSNTLRGDGFGSTLALSDQGAGVGPPRAALAAGSPSAVNASPGIGGDQADRSGSDVGAVYLY
;
A
#
# COMPACT_ATOMS: atom_id res chain seq x y z
N MET A 1 -7.43 58.44 22.49
CA MET A 1 -7.86 58.66 23.89
C MET A 1 -7.66 57.35 24.64
N THR A 2 -6.64 57.32 25.49
CA THR A 2 -6.53 56.44 26.68
C THR A 2 -7.61 56.84 27.72
N PRO A 3 -7.79 56.22 28.92
CA PRO A 3 -6.94 55.21 29.61
C PRO A 3 -7.66 54.10 30.44
N ASP A 4 -6.83 53.12 30.85
CA ASP A 4 -6.67 52.42 32.15
C ASP A 4 -7.81 52.35 33.20
N ILE A 5 -7.87 51.22 33.92
CA ILE A 5 -7.57 51.16 35.37
C ILE A 5 -6.96 49.79 35.75
N ARG A 6 -5.82 49.88 36.44
CA ARG A 6 -4.99 48.84 37.05
C ARG A 6 -5.48 48.45 38.46
N ARG A 7 -5.04 47.30 39.00
CA ARG A 7 -4.13 47.26 40.18
C ARG A 7 -3.63 45.85 40.54
N ALA A 8 -2.35 45.84 40.93
CA ALA A 8 -1.52 44.73 41.38
C ALA A 8 -1.12 44.93 42.86
N ILE A 9 -0.78 43.85 43.58
CA ILE A 9 -0.03 43.85 44.86
C ILE A 9 0.79 42.54 44.90
N ARG A 10 2.10 42.53 44.63
CA ARG A 10 3.31 42.82 45.46
C ARG A 10 3.70 41.72 46.48
N ALA A 11 4.93 41.24 46.28
CA ALA A 11 5.73 40.34 47.11
C ALA A 11 6.33 41.03 48.36
N SER A 12 6.81 40.23 49.33
CA SER A 12 7.86 40.64 50.29
C SER A 12 8.60 39.42 50.87
N LEU A 13 9.93 39.46 50.78
CA LEU A 13 10.92 38.60 51.44
C LEU A 13 11.01 38.91 52.95
N LEU A 14 11.49 37.95 53.76
CA LEU A 14 12.49 38.22 54.80
C LEU A 14 13.21 36.95 55.27
N LEU A 15 14.54 37.04 55.32
CA LEU A 15 15.52 36.10 55.88
C LEU A 15 15.48 36.07 57.41
N LEU A 16 15.88 34.95 58.02
CA LEU A 16 16.59 34.95 59.31
C LEU A 16 17.60 33.79 59.37
N ALA A 17 18.81 34.09 59.85
CA ALA A 17 19.92 33.17 59.99
C ALA A 17 20.33 32.97 61.47
N SER A 18 20.87 31.77 61.74
CA SER A 18 21.90 31.38 62.73
C SER A 18 21.61 31.35 64.25
N ALA A 19 21.79 30.18 64.89
CA ALA A 19 22.87 29.88 65.85
C ALA A 19 22.91 28.38 66.29
N LEU A 20 24.14 27.86 66.47
CA LEU A 20 24.56 26.49 66.79
C LEU A 20 24.33 26.04 68.26
N ALA A 21 24.23 24.72 68.49
CA ALA A 21 25.04 23.95 69.47
C ALA A 21 24.87 22.42 69.31
N ALA A 22 25.97 21.69 69.44
CA ALA A 22 26.16 20.26 69.13
C ALA A 22 25.93 19.31 70.33
N CYS A 23 25.65 18.02 70.04
CA CYS A 23 26.45 16.83 70.46
C CYS A 23 25.64 15.53 70.44
N GLY A 24 26.30 14.43 70.02
CA GLY A 24 25.86 13.03 70.15
C GLY A 24 25.36 12.45 68.83
N GLY A 25 26.15 11.69 68.06
CA GLY A 25 26.89 10.51 68.51
C GLY A 25 26.00 9.29 68.41
N GLY A 26 25.74 8.84 67.18
CA GLY A 26 24.90 7.69 66.87
C GLY A 26 25.20 7.22 65.46
N SER A 27 26.33 6.51 65.32
CA SER A 27 26.72 5.83 64.10
C SER A 27 25.74 4.68 63.83
N SER A 28 24.56 5.00 63.31
CA SER A 28 23.77 4.05 62.55
C SER A 28 24.45 3.94 61.21
N ALA A 29 25.20 2.85 61.04
CA ALA A 29 25.67 2.42 59.73
C ALA A 29 24.48 2.49 58.79
N VAL A 30 24.52 3.45 57.85
CA VAL A 30 23.79 3.30 56.60
C VAL A 30 24.43 2.07 55.99
N THR A 31 23.80 0.91 56.19
CA THR A 31 24.01 -0.23 55.32
C THR A 31 23.83 0.33 53.93
N SER A 32 24.95 0.39 53.19
CA SER A 32 24.93 0.71 51.78
C SER A 32 23.78 -0.07 51.18
N SER A 33 22.82 0.64 50.57
CA SER A 33 21.93 0.03 49.59
C SER A 33 22.81 -0.89 48.78
N ALA A 34 22.56 -2.21 48.89
CA ALA A 34 23.33 -3.20 48.17
C ALA A 34 23.40 -2.67 46.74
N THR A 35 24.59 -2.38 46.23
CA THR A 35 24.76 -2.08 44.81
C THR A 35 24.21 -3.30 44.10
N VAL A 36 22.98 -3.17 43.67
CA VAL A 36 22.20 -4.16 42.97
C VAL A 36 23.02 -4.44 41.71
N GLY A 37 23.83 -5.49 41.77
CA GLY A 37 24.73 -5.85 40.67
C GLY A 37 23.86 -6.32 39.53
N PHE A 38 23.59 -5.43 38.58
CA PHE A 38 22.97 -5.82 37.32
C PHE A 38 24.00 -6.60 36.50
N PRO A 39 23.60 -7.65 35.77
CA PRO A 39 24.50 -8.35 34.88
C PRO A 39 25.11 -7.38 33.88
N SER A 40 26.36 -7.61 33.50
CA SER A 40 26.96 -6.83 32.40
C SER A 40 26.29 -7.21 31.09
N ASP A 41 26.26 -6.28 30.14
CA ASP A 41 25.74 -6.52 28.78
C ASP A 41 26.25 -7.81 28.13
N ALA A 42 27.52 -8.11 28.34
CA ALA A 42 28.18 -9.29 27.80
C ALA A 42 27.60 -10.61 28.33
N THR A 43 26.99 -10.60 29.52
CA THR A 43 26.39 -11.79 30.15
C THR A 43 24.91 -11.97 29.80
N LEU A 44 24.19 -10.87 29.53
CA LEU A 44 22.80 -10.89 29.09
C LEU A 44 22.64 -11.43 27.67
N GLY A 45 23.59 -11.16 26.76
CA GLY A 45 23.53 -11.70 25.40
C GLY A 45 22.28 -11.28 24.63
N PHE A 46 21.85 -10.03 24.78
CA PHE A 46 20.68 -9.50 24.07
C PHE A 46 20.93 -9.49 22.56
N THR A 47 20.08 -10.18 21.81
CA THR A 47 20.21 -10.37 20.36
C THR A 47 18.89 -10.13 19.64
N LEU A 48 18.99 -9.74 18.38
CA LEU A 48 17.89 -9.48 17.48
C LEU A 48 18.04 -10.36 16.24
N THR A 49 17.03 -11.18 15.93
CA THR A 49 17.02 -12.08 14.77
C THR A 49 15.67 -12.05 14.07
N PRO A 50 15.59 -12.35 12.76
CA PRO A 50 14.30 -12.55 12.08
C PRO A 50 13.67 -13.87 12.53
N ALA A 51 12.39 -13.86 12.90
CA ALA A 51 11.67 -15.07 13.34
C ALA A 51 10.55 -15.52 12.39
N ALA A 52 9.93 -14.59 11.69
CA ALA A 52 8.91 -14.84 10.68
C ALA A 52 8.79 -13.62 9.78
N ILE A 53 7.86 -13.68 8.82
CA ILE A 53 7.48 -12.54 7.99
C ILE A 53 7.20 -11.34 8.89
N LYS A 54 8.01 -10.30 8.72
CA LYS A 54 7.93 -9.02 9.45
C LYS A 54 7.98 -9.13 10.96
N THR A 55 8.60 -10.19 11.47
CA THR A 55 8.66 -10.46 12.90
C THR A 55 10.11 -10.53 13.34
N LEU A 56 10.49 -9.60 14.22
CA LEU A 56 11.80 -9.55 14.85
C LEU A 56 11.72 -10.26 16.19
N ARG A 57 12.60 -11.23 16.42
CA ARG A 57 12.75 -11.94 17.68
C ARG A 57 13.93 -11.42 18.46
N PHE A 58 13.63 -11.08 19.69
CA PHE A 58 14.58 -10.67 20.70
C PHE A 58 14.82 -11.84 21.65
N THR A 59 16.07 -12.18 21.92
CA THR A 59 16.44 -13.20 22.92
C THR A 59 17.55 -12.70 23.83
N TRP A 60 17.49 -13.08 25.10
CA TRP A 60 18.49 -12.77 26.12
C TRP A 60 18.51 -13.87 27.20
N ASN A 61 19.61 -13.92 27.95
CA ASN A 61 19.73 -14.77 29.13
C ASN A 61 19.01 -14.14 30.31
N ASP A 62 18.39 -14.99 31.12
CA ASP A 62 17.69 -14.54 32.32
C ASP A 62 18.65 -13.97 33.38
N ALA A 63 18.23 -12.90 34.04
CA ALA A 63 19.08 -11.96 34.76
C ALA A 63 18.85 -11.97 36.27
N ALA A 64 19.19 -13.07 36.94
CA ALA A 64 19.08 -13.31 38.39
C ALA A 64 18.62 -12.13 39.27
N GLY A 65 17.44 -12.28 39.85
CA GLY A 65 16.87 -11.36 40.83
C GLY A 65 16.18 -10.14 40.21
N GLU A 66 15.99 -10.15 38.90
CA GLU A 66 15.12 -9.25 38.16
C GLU A 66 13.66 -9.39 38.58
N THR A 67 12.92 -8.30 38.51
CA THR A 67 11.46 -8.29 38.68
C THR A 67 10.73 -8.21 37.34
N GLY A 68 11.46 -8.00 36.24
CA GLY A 68 10.95 -7.96 34.89
C GLY A 68 11.90 -7.27 33.92
N TYR A 69 11.46 -7.21 32.66
CA TYR A 69 12.19 -6.57 31.58
C TYR A 69 11.31 -5.55 30.87
N ARG A 70 11.93 -4.61 30.17
CA ARG A 70 11.23 -3.69 29.27
C ARG A 70 11.97 -3.59 27.95
N LEU A 71 11.28 -3.85 26.85
CA LEU A 71 11.84 -3.67 25.51
C LEU A 71 11.57 -2.23 25.05
N LEU A 72 12.62 -1.54 24.65
CA LEU A 72 12.58 -0.18 24.15
C LEU A 72 12.85 -0.16 22.64
N GLU A 73 12.15 0.72 21.94
CA GLU A 73 12.32 0.98 20.51
C GLU A 73 12.56 2.49 20.28
N ASP A 74 13.62 2.80 19.53
CA ASP A 74 13.76 4.05 18.79
C ASP A 74 13.45 3.75 17.32
N PRO A 75 12.23 4.04 16.83
CA PRO A 75 11.71 3.48 15.59
C PRO A 75 12.40 4.03 14.33
N ASP A 76 12.94 5.25 14.38
CA ASP A 76 13.63 5.90 13.26
C ASP A 76 15.11 6.21 13.55
N GLY A 77 15.60 5.84 14.73
CA GLY A 77 16.98 6.05 15.16
C GLY A 77 17.32 7.50 15.51
N ALA A 78 16.31 8.35 15.67
CA ALA A 78 16.43 9.79 15.91
C ALA A 78 15.40 10.33 16.92
N SER A 79 14.21 9.73 16.99
CA SER A 79 13.11 10.13 17.86
C SER A 79 13.35 9.73 19.32
N GLY A 80 14.28 8.82 19.57
CA GLY A 80 14.64 8.33 20.90
C GLY A 80 13.79 7.13 21.34
N TYR A 81 14.19 6.53 22.45
CA TYR A 81 13.64 5.26 22.91
C TYR A 81 12.29 5.42 23.61
N THR A 82 11.35 4.54 23.26
CA THR A 82 10.04 4.40 23.92
C THR A 82 9.76 2.93 24.25
N PRO A 83 9.05 2.63 25.35
CA PRO A 83 8.69 1.26 25.69
C PRO A 83 7.69 0.66 24.72
N ILE A 84 7.97 -0.54 24.22
CA ILE A 84 7.08 -1.32 23.35
C ILE A 84 6.58 -2.61 24.00
N ALA A 85 7.22 -3.06 25.09
CA ALA A 85 6.73 -4.16 25.91
C ALA A 85 7.27 -4.05 27.34
N ASP A 86 6.40 -4.26 28.33
CA ASP A 86 6.77 -4.62 29.69
C ASP A 86 6.59 -6.14 29.84
N LEU A 87 7.64 -6.83 30.27
CA LEU A 87 7.74 -8.28 30.28
C LEU A 87 7.94 -8.76 31.72
N PRO A 88 7.27 -9.84 32.14
CA PRO A 88 7.44 -10.39 33.48
C PRO A 88 8.85 -10.94 33.69
N ALA A 89 9.23 -11.13 34.95
CA ALA A 89 10.44 -11.87 35.34
C ALA A 89 10.52 -13.24 34.64
N ASP A 90 11.72 -13.80 34.53
CA ASP A 90 12.02 -15.05 33.81
C ASP A 90 11.75 -15.04 32.28
N THR A 91 11.26 -13.93 31.71
CA THR A 91 11.07 -13.81 30.25
C THR A 91 12.43 -13.74 29.56
N THR A 92 12.66 -14.58 28.56
CA THR A 92 13.94 -14.65 27.82
C THR A 92 13.80 -14.44 26.31
N GLN A 93 12.56 -14.23 25.84
CA GLN A 93 12.27 -14.03 24.43
C GLN A 93 11.05 -13.12 24.25
N TYR A 94 11.09 -12.30 23.20
CA TYR A 94 9.93 -11.55 22.72
C TYR A 94 9.91 -11.45 21.19
N ASP A 95 8.76 -11.70 20.58
CA ASP A 95 8.55 -11.55 19.13
C ASP A 95 7.77 -10.26 18.87
N HIS A 96 8.35 -9.36 18.09
CA HIS A 96 7.77 -8.07 17.74
C HIS A 96 7.43 -8.02 16.24
N GLY A 97 6.15 -7.87 15.93
CA GLY A 97 5.70 -7.61 14.56
C GLY A 97 5.93 -6.15 14.18
N VAL A 98 6.57 -5.91 13.05
CA VAL A 98 6.91 -4.57 12.58
C VAL A 98 6.38 -4.32 11.17
N PHE A 99 6.27 -3.05 10.80
CA PHE A 99 6.20 -2.65 9.39
C PHE A 99 7.63 -2.32 8.93
N LEU A 100 8.26 -3.23 8.19
CA LEU A 100 9.71 -3.18 7.90
C LEU A 100 10.16 -1.85 7.29
N PRO A 101 9.43 -1.22 6.34
CA PRO A 101 9.85 0.03 5.72
C PRO A 101 9.98 1.20 6.70
N GLU A 102 9.22 1.20 7.79
CA GLU A 102 9.31 2.23 8.82
C GLU A 102 10.37 1.92 9.87
N ARG A 103 10.98 0.74 9.83
CA ARG A 103 11.98 0.29 10.81
C ARG A 103 13.39 0.21 10.25
N VAL A 104 13.64 0.69 9.05
CA VAL A 104 14.96 0.64 8.39
C VAL A 104 16.10 1.25 9.23
N ASN A 105 15.80 2.25 10.06
CA ASN A 105 16.76 2.91 10.95
C ASN A 105 16.53 2.57 12.43
N ALA A 106 15.64 1.61 12.74
CA ALA A 106 15.20 1.33 14.09
C ALA A 106 16.32 0.75 14.95
N ARG A 107 16.28 1.10 16.24
CA ARG A 107 17.22 0.65 17.26
C ARG A 107 16.45 0.13 18.45
N TYR A 108 16.97 -0.92 19.07
CA TYR A 108 16.33 -1.56 20.22
C TYR A 108 17.28 -1.70 21.38
N ARG A 109 16.74 -1.63 22.59
CA ARG A 109 17.44 -1.93 23.85
C ARG A 109 16.51 -2.69 24.77
N LEU A 110 17.07 -3.57 25.57
CA LEU A 110 16.36 -4.19 26.68
C LEU A 110 16.71 -3.42 27.95
N GLN A 111 15.74 -3.21 28.82
CA GLN A 111 15.94 -2.79 30.19
C GLN A 111 15.73 -3.99 31.10
N VAL A 112 16.70 -4.25 31.97
CA VAL A 112 16.58 -5.24 33.05
C VAL A 112 16.20 -4.47 34.31
N CYS A 113 15.06 -4.81 34.92
CA CYS A 113 14.51 -4.06 36.03
C CYS A 113 14.51 -4.88 37.34
N ARG A 114 14.84 -4.22 38.44
CA ARG A 114 14.61 -4.70 39.82
C ARG A 114 13.84 -3.62 40.56
N ASP A 115 12.58 -3.92 40.85
CA ASP A 115 11.60 -2.95 41.34
C ASP A 115 11.48 -1.74 40.40
N GLN A 116 11.89 -0.55 40.85
CA GLN A 116 11.85 0.69 40.03
C GLN A 116 13.17 1.00 39.34
N ASP A 117 14.24 0.28 39.65
CA ASP A 117 15.57 0.52 39.10
C ASP A 117 15.78 -0.36 37.86
N CYS A 118 16.02 0.27 36.71
CA CYS A 118 16.28 -0.44 35.45
C CYS A 118 17.65 -0.05 34.88
N VAL A 119 18.32 -1.02 34.23
CA VAL A 119 19.57 -0.79 33.50
C VAL A 119 19.40 -1.18 32.05
N ASP A 120 19.84 -0.29 31.15
CA ASP A 120 19.82 -0.50 29.71
C ASP A 120 20.90 -1.51 29.27
N THR A 121 20.55 -2.35 28.31
CA THR A 121 21.52 -3.09 27.52
C THR A 121 22.12 -2.23 26.40
N ALA A 122 23.15 -2.77 25.77
CA ALA A 122 23.68 -2.32 24.50
C ALA A 122 22.58 -2.31 23.44
N GLU A 123 22.74 -1.37 22.51
CA GLU A 123 21.85 -1.16 21.39
C GLU A 123 21.98 -2.27 20.34
N GLN A 124 20.84 -2.77 19.86
CA GLN A 124 20.72 -3.65 18.70
C GLN A 124 20.13 -2.87 17.52
N ARG A 125 20.69 -3.11 16.32
CA ARG A 125 20.24 -2.53 15.06
C ARG A 125 19.61 -3.59 14.18
N VAL A 126 18.67 -3.18 13.34
CA VAL A 126 17.90 -4.11 12.50
C VAL A 126 18.58 -4.52 11.20
N SER A 127 19.70 -3.89 10.81
CA SER A 127 20.24 -3.95 9.44
C SER A 127 20.34 -5.36 8.86
N ASP A 128 20.78 -6.32 9.67
CA ASP A 128 21.03 -7.70 9.21
C ASP A 128 19.75 -8.58 9.28
N ALA A 129 18.72 -8.12 9.98
CA ALA A 129 17.46 -8.84 10.17
C ALA A 129 16.36 -8.43 9.19
N LEU A 130 16.48 -7.28 8.51
CA LEU A 130 15.45 -6.76 7.63
C LEU A 130 15.21 -7.64 6.40
N VAL A 131 16.29 -8.01 5.67
CA VAL A 131 16.17 -8.79 4.43
C VAL A 131 15.51 -10.17 4.70
N PRO A 132 15.96 -10.96 5.69
CA PRO A 132 15.33 -12.26 5.93
C PRO A 132 13.93 -12.18 6.57
N ALA A 133 13.54 -11.01 7.11
CA ALA A 133 12.18 -10.78 7.59
C ALA A 133 11.19 -10.43 6.45
N ILE A 134 11.66 -10.15 5.23
CA ILE A 134 10.78 -9.94 4.07
C ILE A 134 10.04 -11.24 3.77
N GLY A 135 8.71 -11.17 3.72
CA GLY A 135 7.92 -12.31 3.30
C GLY A 135 8.06 -12.55 1.82
N TYR A 136 8.24 -13.81 1.43
CA TYR A 136 8.23 -14.26 0.04
C TYR A 136 7.08 -15.25 -0.14
N VAL A 137 6.09 -14.88 -0.93
CA VAL A 137 4.83 -15.63 -1.07
C VAL A 137 4.69 -16.14 -2.50
N LYS A 138 4.46 -17.45 -2.62
CA LYS A 138 4.18 -18.16 -3.87
C LYS A 138 2.92 -18.99 -3.73
N ALA A 139 2.30 -19.33 -4.87
CA ALA A 139 1.27 -20.34 -4.91
C ALA A 139 1.78 -21.69 -4.37
N ALA A 140 0.91 -22.52 -3.82
CA ALA A 140 1.27 -23.87 -3.38
C ALA A 140 1.66 -24.81 -4.54
N ALA A 141 1.23 -24.49 -5.77
CA ALA A 141 1.60 -25.21 -6.99
C ALA A 141 1.82 -24.20 -8.13
N PRO A 142 2.97 -23.49 -8.15
CA PRO A 142 3.29 -22.52 -9.19
C PRO A 142 3.47 -23.21 -10.55
N ALA A 143 3.13 -22.51 -11.63
CA ALA A 143 3.39 -22.92 -13.00
C ALA A 143 3.85 -21.74 -13.86
N ASP A 144 4.47 -22.06 -15.00
CA ASP A 144 4.89 -21.06 -15.97
C ASP A 144 3.71 -20.24 -16.48
N ASN A 145 3.93 -18.94 -16.62
CA ASN A 145 2.97 -17.94 -17.07
C ASN A 145 1.75 -17.76 -16.17
N ASP A 146 1.74 -18.30 -14.94
CA ASP A 146 0.67 -18.05 -13.97
C ASP A 146 0.55 -16.56 -13.62
N ARG A 147 1.67 -15.81 -13.68
CA ARG A 147 1.77 -14.39 -13.32
C ARG A 147 1.21 -14.11 -11.92
N PHE A 148 1.53 -14.97 -10.96
CA PHE A 148 1.14 -14.77 -9.57
C PHE A 148 1.67 -13.42 -9.06
N GLY A 149 0.78 -12.62 -8.47
CA GLY A 149 1.13 -11.25 -8.09
C GLY A 149 0.90 -10.23 -9.20
N GLN A 150 0.16 -10.58 -10.26
CA GLN A 150 -0.35 -9.59 -11.23
C GLN A 150 -1.25 -8.55 -10.54
N SER A 151 -2.02 -8.99 -9.56
CA SER A 151 -2.84 -8.15 -8.70
C SER A 151 -2.72 -8.64 -7.26
N VAL A 152 -2.73 -7.70 -6.30
CA VAL A 152 -2.66 -7.99 -4.87
C VAL A 152 -3.67 -7.13 -4.12
N ALA A 153 -4.28 -7.68 -3.09
CA ALA A 153 -5.14 -6.94 -2.16
C ALA A 153 -4.92 -7.46 -0.74
N VAL A 154 -4.88 -6.56 0.23
CA VAL A 154 -4.69 -6.90 1.66
C VAL A 154 -5.82 -6.29 2.48
N SER A 155 -6.35 -7.03 3.46
CA SER A 155 -7.38 -6.51 4.36
C SER A 155 -6.80 -5.42 5.24
N ALA A 156 -7.64 -4.50 5.75
CA ALA A 156 -7.16 -3.37 6.53
C ALA A 156 -6.40 -3.81 7.79
N ASP A 157 -6.73 -4.99 8.35
CA ASP A 157 -6.10 -5.57 9.54
C ASP A 157 -4.84 -6.39 9.24
N GLY A 158 -4.45 -6.48 7.97
CA GLY A 158 -3.29 -7.23 7.51
C GLY A 158 -3.40 -8.74 7.77
N GLN A 159 -4.60 -9.28 7.97
CA GLN A 159 -4.81 -10.71 8.24
C GLN A 159 -5.07 -11.53 6.97
N PHE A 160 -5.56 -10.91 5.90
CA PHE A 160 -5.88 -11.57 4.64
C PHE A 160 -5.14 -10.91 3.49
N LEU A 161 -4.56 -11.74 2.62
CA LEU A 161 -3.92 -11.35 1.38
C LEU A 161 -4.57 -12.14 0.24
N ALA A 162 -5.11 -11.45 -0.76
CA ALA A 162 -5.54 -12.05 -2.01
C ALA A 162 -4.52 -11.74 -3.11
N VAL A 163 -4.19 -12.75 -3.91
CA VAL A 163 -3.20 -12.63 -4.99
C VAL A 163 -3.77 -13.23 -6.27
N GLY A 164 -3.79 -12.43 -7.33
CA GLY A 164 -4.23 -12.85 -8.66
C GLY A 164 -3.12 -13.55 -9.43
N ALA A 165 -3.51 -14.58 -10.18
CA ALA A 165 -2.68 -15.33 -11.12
C ALA A 165 -3.52 -15.60 -12.39
N PRO A 166 -3.70 -14.59 -13.26
CA PRO A 166 -4.62 -14.68 -14.40
C PRO A 166 -4.09 -15.52 -15.57
N GLY A 167 -2.87 -16.05 -15.46
CA GLY A 167 -2.24 -16.90 -16.47
C GLY A 167 -3.13 -18.04 -16.96
N SER A 168 -3.15 -18.24 -18.28
CA SER A 168 -4.01 -19.23 -18.96
C SER A 168 -3.32 -20.57 -19.27
N ALA A 169 -2.01 -20.69 -19.00
CA ALA A 169 -1.18 -21.77 -19.54
C ALA A 169 -0.92 -22.94 -18.57
N SER A 170 -1.38 -22.89 -17.32
CA SER A 170 -1.26 -24.05 -16.44
C SER A 170 -2.27 -25.12 -16.86
N GLY A 171 -1.82 -26.35 -17.09
CA GLY A 171 -2.67 -27.52 -17.39
C GLY A 171 -3.64 -27.93 -16.26
N ARG A 172 -4.09 -26.97 -15.42
CA ARG A 172 -4.92 -27.09 -14.22
C ARG A 172 -6.17 -26.20 -14.26
N GLY A 173 -6.50 -25.63 -15.42
CA GLY A 173 -7.67 -24.77 -15.62
C GLY A 173 -7.25 -23.43 -16.21
N SER A 174 -7.62 -23.19 -17.45
CA SER A 174 -7.02 -22.19 -18.35
C SER A 174 -7.64 -20.78 -18.25
N GLY A 175 -8.48 -20.52 -17.25
CA GLY A 175 -9.17 -19.24 -17.05
C GLY A 175 -8.58 -18.31 -15.99
N GLY A 176 -7.47 -18.66 -15.34
CA GLY A 176 -6.87 -17.89 -14.25
C GLY A 176 -7.38 -18.30 -12.85
N ALA A 177 -6.73 -17.77 -11.80
CA ALA A 177 -7.05 -18.08 -10.41
C ALA A 177 -6.74 -16.93 -9.45
N VAL A 178 -7.31 -17.01 -8.25
CA VAL A 178 -6.96 -16.16 -7.10
C VAL A 178 -6.57 -17.02 -5.92
N TYR A 179 -5.48 -16.67 -5.25
CA TYR A 179 -5.00 -17.35 -4.05
C TYR A 179 -5.23 -16.44 -2.85
N VAL A 180 -5.90 -16.97 -1.83
CA VAL A 180 -6.13 -16.26 -0.57
C VAL A 180 -5.25 -16.85 0.50
N PHE A 181 -4.46 -16.00 1.15
CA PHE A 181 -3.62 -16.32 2.28
C PHE A 181 -4.20 -15.69 3.54
N ALA A 182 -4.11 -16.42 4.64
CA ALA A 182 -4.55 -15.96 5.96
C ALA A 182 -3.37 -16.00 6.93
N ARG A 183 -3.34 -15.04 7.83
CA ARG A 183 -2.36 -14.95 8.91
C ARG A 183 -2.92 -15.56 10.20
N THR A 184 -2.18 -16.48 10.80
CA THR A 184 -2.45 -17.02 12.14
C THR A 184 -1.24 -16.74 13.02
N GLY A 185 -1.36 -15.80 13.95
CA GLY A 185 -0.21 -15.29 14.71
C GLY A 185 0.77 -14.57 13.78
N ALA A 186 2.03 -15.02 13.75
CA ALA A 186 3.06 -14.49 12.84
C ALA A 186 3.15 -15.23 11.49
N GLN A 187 2.45 -16.36 11.36
CA GLN A 187 2.58 -17.26 10.21
C GLN A 187 1.51 -16.98 9.17
N TRP A 188 1.92 -17.01 7.90
CA TRP A 188 1.01 -16.97 6.76
C TRP A 188 0.82 -18.38 6.21
N ALA A 189 -0.38 -18.68 5.72
CA ALA A 189 -0.67 -19.91 5.01
C ALA A 189 -1.68 -19.66 3.89
N GLN A 190 -1.59 -20.43 2.80
CA GLN A 190 -2.61 -20.40 1.75
C GLN A 190 -3.90 -21.02 2.29
N ALA A 191 -4.94 -20.20 2.44
CA ALA A 191 -6.25 -20.60 2.95
C ALA A 191 -7.18 -21.10 1.84
N SER A 192 -7.09 -20.54 0.62
CA SER A 192 -7.97 -20.92 -0.49
C SER A 192 -7.33 -20.65 -1.85
N ARG A 193 -7.79 -21.40 -2.86
CA ARG A 193 -7.63 -21.09 -4.29
C ARG A 193 -9.01 -20.96 -4.91
N LEU A 194 -9.32 -19.80 -5.45
CA LEU A 194 -10.60 -19.45 -6.06
C LEU A 194 -10.46 -19.46 -7.57
N ALA A 195 -11.52 -19.91 -8.24
CA ALA A 195 -11.67 -19.93 -9.69
C ALA A 195 -13.16 -19.69 -10.02
N PRO A 196 -13.49 -19.22 -11.23
CA PRO A 196 -14.88 -19.10 -11.65
C PRO A 196 -15.51 -20.52 -11.77
N PRO A 197 -16.84 -20.67 -11.65
CA PRO A 197 -17.51 -21.98 -11.70
C PRO A 197 -17.31 -22.75 -13.01
N ALA A 198 -17.16 -22.03 -14.12
CA ALA A 198 -16.90 -22.57 -15.46
C ALA A 198 -15.74 -21.78 -16.09
N PRO A 199 -14.48 -22.11 -15.78
CA PRO A 199 -13.33 -21.39 -16.30
C PRO A 199 -13.10 -21.72 -17.77
N GLU A 200 -12.99 -20.70 -18.62
CA GLU A 200 -12.63 -20.85 -20.02
C GLU A 200 -11.19 -20.37 -20.31
N PRO A 201 -10.51 -20.97 -21.30
CA PRO A 201 -9.19 -20.54 -21.69
C PRO A 201 -9.13 -19.04 -22.01
N GLY A 202 -8.33 -18.29 -21.25
CA GLY A 202 -8.11 -16.88 -21.49
C GLY A 202 -9.11 -15.94 -20.84
N ASP A 203 -9.94 -16.37 -19.88
CA ASP A 203 -10.83 -15.47 -19.11
C ASP A 203 -10.08 -14.42 -18.28
N LEU A 204 -8.81 -14.70 -17.95
CA LEU A 204 -7.94 -13.87 -17.11
C LEU A 204 -8.53 -13.58 -15.72
N PHE A 205 -9.25 -14.53 -15.12
CA PHE A 205 -9.76 -14.40 -13.76
C PHE A 205 -8.61 -14.16 -12.77
N GLY A 206 -8.73 -13.11 -11.95
CA GLY A 206 -7.66 -12.65 -11.07
C GLY A 206 -6.81 -11.53 -11.68
N TYR A 207 -7.24 -10.95 -12.81
CA TYR A 207 -6.55 -9.82 -13.43
C TYR A 207 -6.53 -8.58 -12.53
N SER A 208 -7.66 -8.28 -11.88
CA SER A 208 -7.80 -7.22 -10.88
C SER A 208 -8.52 -7.75 -9.62
N LEU A 209 -8.19 -7.17 -8.47
CA LEU A 209 -8.70 -7.58 -7.16
C LEU A 209 -9.05 -6.39 -6.29
N ALA A 210 -10.09 -6.52 -5.49
CA ALA A 210 -10.39 -5.65 -4.36
C ALA A 210 -10.92 -6.47 -3.19
N LEU A 211 -10.51 -6.12 -1.97
CA LEU A 211 -10.89 -6.81 -0.74
C LEU A 211 -11.46 -5.81 0.25
N SER A 212 -12.57 -6.15 0.91
CA SER A 212 -13.17 -5.33 1.97
C SER A 212 -12.22 -5.17 3.16
N ALA A 213 -12.46 -4.15 3.99
CA ALA A 213 -11.57 -3.83 5.11
C ALA A 213 -11.43 -4.98 6.11
N ASP A 214 -12.49 -5.75 6.33
CA ASP A 214 -12.56 -6.93 7.20
C ASP A 214 -12.13 -8.25 6.51
N GLY A 215 -11.81 -8.20 5.22
CA GLY A 215 -11.47 -9.38 4.42
C GLY A 215 -12.62 -10.35 4.15
N ALA A 216 -13.87 -9.94 4.35
CA ALA A 216 -15.04 -10.81 4.15
C ALA A 216 -15.58 -10.82 2.71
N THR A 217 -15.38 -9.75 1.94
CA THR A 217 -15.86 -9.63 0.55
C THR A 217 -14.69 -9.39 -0.39
N LEU A 218 -14.56 -10.25 -1.40
CA LEU A 218 -13.52 -10.17 -2.43
C LEU A 218 -14.18 -10.00 -3.80
N ALA A 219 -13.82 -8.93 -4.52
CA ALA A 219 -14.16 -8.74 -5.92
C ALA A 219 -12.98 -9.15 -6.81
N VAL A 220 -13.28 -9.82 -7.91
CA VAL A 220 -12.30 -10.35 -8.87
C VAL A 220 -12.70 -10.01 -10.29
N GLY A 221 -11.81 -9.37 -11.04
CA GLY A 221 -11.98 -9.11 -12.47
C GLY A 221 -11.54 -10.29 -13.36
N ALA A 222 -12.28 -10.48 -14.46
CA ALA A 222 -11.99 -11.40 -15.55
C ALA A 222 -12.31 -10.70 -16.89
N PRO A 223 -11.46 -9.75 -17.33
CA PRO A 223 -11.78 -8.80 -18.40
C PRO A 223 -12.00 -9.44 -19.76
N THR A 224 -11.50 -10.64 -20.00
CA THR A 224 -11.67 -11.35 -21.28
C THR A 224 -12.64 -12.52 -21.16
N GLY A 225 -13.32 -12.64 -20.01
CA GLY A 225 -14.33 -13.65 -19.76
C GLY A 225 -15.41 -13.66 -20.84
N SER A 226 -15.67 -14.84 -21.39
CA SER A 226 -16.80 -15.13 -22.26
C SER A 226 -18.10 -15.15 -21.43
N GLY A 227 -18.56 -13.95 -21.07
CA GLY A 227 -19.89 -13.77 -20.51
C GLY A 227 -21.00 -14.14 -21.51
N ASP A 228 -22.21 -13.60 -21.28
CA ASP A 228 -23.36 -13.82 -22.16
C ASP A 228 -23.14 -13.27 -23.59
N VAL A 229 -22.18 -12.35 -23.75
CA VAL A 229 -21.71 -11.79 -25.02
C VAL A 229 -20.19 -11.98 -25.11
N GLY A 230 -19.70 -12.50 -26.24
CA GLY A 230 -18.32 -13.01 -26.38
C GLY A 230 -17.24 -12.01 -25.95
N HIS A 231 -16.39 -12.42 -25.00
CA HIS A 231 -15.29 -11.62 -24.44
C HIS A 231 -15.70 -10.22 -23.94
N SER A 232 -16.95 -10.02 -23.53
CA SER A 232 -17.42 -8.77 -22.90
C SER A 232 -16.77 -8.53 -21.53
N GLY A 233 -16.21 -9.57 -20.92
CA GLY A 233 -15.62 -9.52 -19.58
C GLY A 233 -16.65 -9.76 -18.48
N SER A 234 -16.17 -9.98 -17.26
CA SER A 234 -17.00 -10.21 -16.07
C SER A 234 -16.27 -9.80 -14.79
N ALA A 235 -17.05 -9.50 -13.75
CA ALA A 235 -16.54 -9.42 -12.38
C ALA A 235 -17.25 -10.46 -11.49
N PHE A 236 -16.56 -10.98 -10.50
CA PHE A 236 -17.07 -11.97 -9.56
C PHE A 236 -16.89 -11.48 -8.14
N VAL A 237 -17.95 -11.56 -7.33
CA VAL A 237 -17.92 -11.21 -5.92
C VAL A 237 -18.06 -12.46 -5.08
N PHE A 238 -17.04 -12.75 -4.29
CA PHE A 238 -17.03 -13.81 -3.30
C PHE A 238 -17.32 -13.21 -1.94
N THR A 239 -18.20 -13.86 -1.18
CA THR A 239 -18.42 -13.56 0.24
C THR A 239 -17.91 -14.74 1.05
N ARG A 240 -17.11 -14.46 2.06
CA ARG A 240 -16.63 -15.46 2.99
C ARG A 240 -17.74 -15.79 3.98
N GLY A 241 -18.11 -17.07 4.07
CA GLY A 241 -18.89 -17.61 5.19
C GLY A 241 -18.10 -17.60 6.50
N GLY A 242 -18.62 -18.26 7.53
CA GLY A 242 -17.88 -18.40 8.80
C GLY A 242 -16.57 -19.20 8.62
N GLY A 243 -15.46 -18.70 9.17
CA GLY A 243 -14.13 -19.34 9.14
C GLY A 243 -13.22 -18.92 7.97
N ALA A 244 -11.90 -19.19 8.09
CA ALA A 244 -10.88 -18.70 7.15
C ALA A 244 -10.88 -19.36 5.76
N ALA A 245 -11.54 -20.51 5.58
CA ALA A 245 -11.51 -21.33 4.36
C ALA A 245 -12.86 -21.44 3.62
N ALA A 246 -13.88 -20.69 4.05
CA ALA A 246 -15.25 -20.85 3.56
C ALA A 246 -15.66 -19.73 2.58
N TRP A 247 -14.97 -19.60 1.45
CA TRP A 247 -15.50 -18.74 0.37
C TRP A 247 -16.68 -19.44 -0.30
N GLY A 248 -17.84 -18.78 -0.34
CA GLY A 248 -19.03 -19.30 -1.02
C GLY A 248 -18.89 -19.26 -2.55
N LEU A 249 -19.94 -19.72 -3.25
CA LEU A 249 -20.04 -19.52 -4.70
C LEU A 249 -20.03 -18.01 -5.01
N PRO A 250 -19.32 -17.58 -6.07
CA PRO A 250 -19.30 -16.18 -6.44
C PRO A 250 -20.63 -15.74 -7.04
N VAL A 251 -20.99 -14.49 -6.79
CA VAL A 251 -21.98 -13.77 -7.59
C VAL A 251 -21.26 -13.17 -8.79
N ARG A 252 -21.68 -13.52 -10.01
CA ARG A 252 -21.21 -12.85 -11.22
C ARG A 252 -21.95 -11.52 -11.39
N VAL A 253 -21.20 -10.48 -11.68
CA VAL A 253 -21.68 -9.13 -12.01
C VAL A 253 -21.25 -8.82 -13.44
N ALA A 254 -22.15 -8.25 -14.23
CA ALA A 254 -21.93 -7.86 -15.61
C ALA A 254 -22.53 -6.47 -15.86
N ALA A 255 -22.00 -5.76 -16.86
CA ALA A 255 -22.59 -4.51 -17.32
C ALA A 255 -23.98 -4.73 -17.93
N SER A 256 -24.91 -3.81 -17.71
CA SER A 256 -26.25 -3.86 -18.30
C SER A 256 -26.28 -3.72 -19.82
N ASN A 257 -25.24 -3.15 -20.41
CA ASN A 257 -25.08 -2.89 -21.84
C ASN A 257 -23.82 -3.60 -22.40
N ALA A 258 -23.46 -4.75 -21.84
CA ALA A 258 -22.26 -5.47 -22.23
C ALA A 258 -22.25 -5.82 -23.73
N ASP A 259 -21.18 -5.43 -24.41
CA ASP A 259 -20.90 -5.77 -25.81
C ASP A 259 -19.57 -6.50 -25.97
N ALA A 260 -19.39 -7.10 -27.15
CA ALA A 260 -18.23 -7.95 -27.42
C ALA A 260 -16.93 -7.14 -27.36
N GLY A 261 -16.04 -7.50 -26.41
CA GLY A 261 -14.74 -6.87 -26.27
C GLY A 261 -14.68 -5.61 -25.40
N ASP A 262 -15.75 -5.25 -24.67
CA ASP A 262 -15.76 -4.09 -23.76
C ASP A 262 -14.76 -4.21 -22.58
N ARG A 263 -14.37 -5.45 -22.28
CA ARG A 263 -13.45 -5.82 -21.19
C ARG A 263 -13.90 -5.40 -19.80
N PHE A 264 -15.18 -5.57 -19.50
CA PHE A 264 -15.71 -5.38 -18.15
C PHE A 264 -14.97 -6.25 -17.12
N GLY A 265 -14.58 -5.66 -15.99
CA GLY A 265 -13.72 -6.33 -15.01
C GLY A 265 -12.24 -6.03 -15.19
N TRP A 266 -11.88 -5.04 -16.02
CA TRP A 266 -10.51 -4.57 -16.17
C TRP A 266 -9.93 -4.09 -14.84
N GLN A 267 -10.64 -3.22 -14.12
CA GLN A 267 -10.37 -2.88 -12.73
C GLN A 267 -11.63 -3.08 -11.89
N VAL A 268 -11.45 -3.47 -10.63
CA VAL A 268 -12.51 -3.60 -9.62
C VAL A 268 -12.09 -2.84 -8.35
N ALA A 269 -13.04 -2.20 -7.68
CA ALA A 269 -12.82 -1.53 -6.40
C ALA A 269 -14.02 -1.73 -5.47
N LEU A 270 -13.78 -1.94 -4.17
CA LEU A 270 -14.81 -2.16 -3.16
C LEU A 270 -14.77 -1.06 -2.10
N SER A 271 -15.94 -0.70 -1.56
CA SER A 271 -16.02 0.06 -0.31
C SER A 271 -15.49 -0.79 0.86
N GLY A 272 -15.13 -0.12 1.95
CA GLY A 272 -14.54 -0.77 3.13
C GLY A 272 -15.46 -1.77 3.79
N ASP A 273 -16.77 -1.54 3.74
CA ASP A 273 -17.81 -2.46 4.22
C ASP A 273 -18.20 -3.54 3.19
N GLY A 274 -17.62 -3.50 1.98
CA GLY A 274 -17.89 -4.46 0.91
C GLY A 274 -19.27 -4.34 0.26
N THR A 275 -20.01 -3.24 0.44
CA THR A 275 -21.38 -3.08 -0.08
C THR A 275 -21.50 -2.27 -1.37
N VAL A 276 -20.45 -1.54 -1.77
CA VAL A 276 -20.36 -0.81 -3.03
C VAL A 276 -19.21 -1.37 -3.85
N LEU A 277 -19.48 -1.71 -5.10
CA LEU A 277 -18.52 -2.24 -6.06
C LEU A 277 -18.47 -1.30 -7.25
N ALA A 278 -17.27 -0.86 -7.64
CA ALA A 278 -17.05 -0.23 -8.93
C ALA A 278 -16.27 -1.18 -9.85
N VAL A 279 -16.63 -1.19 -11.13
CA VAL A 279 -15.99 -2.03 -12.17
C VAL A 279 -15.82 -1.22 -13.44
N THR A 280 -14.67 -1.34 -14.12
CA THR A 280 -14.41 -0.64 -15.38
C THR A 280 -14.44 -1.56 -16.59
N ALA A 281 -14.74 -0.95 -17.74
CA ALA A 281 -14.72 -1.51 -19.08
C ALA A 281 -14.09 -0.48 -20.04
N PRO A 282 -12.74 -0.37 -20.11
CA PRO A 282 -12.07 0.70 -20.84
C PRO A 282 -12.26 0.60 -22.37
N ASP A 283 -12.63 -0.57 -22.88
CA ASP A 283 -12.87 -0.77 -24.31
C ASP A 283 -14.36 -0.62 -24.69
N GLU A 284 -15.24 -0.35 -23.72
CA GLU A 284 -16.64 -0.06 -23.98
C GLU A 284 -16.78 1.14 -24.92
N SER A 285 -17.71 1.00 -25.87
CA SER A 285 -17.96 1.99 -26.90
C SER A 285 -19.26 2.72 -26.63
N GLY A 286 -19.28 4.04 -26.75
CA GLY A 286 -20.52 4.80 -26.68
C GLY A 286 -20.29 6.26 -26.36
N ASP A 287 -21.13 7.13 -26.87
CA ASP A 287 -20.86 8.57 -26.89
C ASP A 287 -21.50 9.37 -25.74
N ALA A 288 -22.13 8.67 -24.79
CA ALA A 288 -22.75 9.25 -23.61
C ALA A 288 -21.75 10.11 -22.82
N ARG A 289 -22.17 11.34 -22.48
CA ARG A 289 -21.40 12.31 -21.66
C ARG A 289 -22.02 12.55 -20.28
N ALA A 290 -23.18 11.95 -20.03
CA ALA A 290 -23.89 12.02 -18.76
C ALA A 290 -23.92 10.63 -18.11
N ILE A 291 -23.94 10.61 -16.78
CA ILE A 291 -24.12 9.39 -16.00
C ILE A 291 -25.51 8.83 -16.31
N ASN A 292 -25.59 7.51 -16.54
CA ASN A 292 -26.77 6.80 -17.00
C ASN A 292 -27.32 7.32 -18.35
N GLY A 293 -26.46 7.91 -19.18
CA GLY A 293 -26.79 8.25 -20.56
C GLY A 293 -27.11 7.00 -21.39
N ALA A 294 -27.82 7.20 -22.50
CA ALA A 294 -28.13 6.13 -23.43
C ALA A 294 -26.84 5.62 -24.09
N ASP A 295 -26.65 4.31 -24.07
CA ASP A 295 -25.61 3.66 -24.84
C ASP A 295 -26.01 3.53 -26.32
N ASN A 296 -25.04 3.70 -27.21
CA ASN A 296 -25.22 3.63 -28.66
C ASN A 296 -24.00 3.11 -29.44
N ASN A 297 -22.93 2.66 -28.76
CA ASN A 297 -21.74 2.10 -29.40
C ASN A 297 -21.10 2.97 -30.51
N SER A 298 -21.35 4.29 -30.51
CA SER A 298 -20.95 5.17 -31.62
C SER A 298 -19.56 5.82 -31.47
N ARG A 299 -18.97 5.78 -30.27
CA ARG A 299 -17.58 6.20 -30.01
C ARG A 299 -16.77 5.01 -29.53
N ARG A 300 -15.85 4.54 -30.37
CA ARG A 300 -15.03 3.35 -30.09
C ARG A 300 -14.13 3.56 -28.88
N ARG A 301 -14.12 2.59 -27.95
CA ARG A 301 -13.19 2.53 -26.79
C ARG A 301 -13.09 3.85 -26.02
N SER A 302 -14.21 4.58 -25.94
CA SER A 302 -14.31 5.74 -25.06
C SER A 302 -14.25 5.33 -23.59
N GLY A 303 -14.66 4.09 -23.31
CA GLY A 303 -14.58 3.45 -22.00
C GLY A 303 -15.71 3.84 -21.05
N ALA A 304 -15.93 3.00 -20.04
CA ALA A 304 -16.96 3.18 -19.04
C ALA A 304 -16.53 2.65 -17.65
N ALA A 305 -17.21 3.16 -16.62
CA ALA A 305 -17.21 2.60 -15.28
C ALA A 305 -18.64 2.33 -14.81
N TYR A 306 -18.82 1.32 -13.98
CA TYR A 306 -20.12 0.88 -13.48
C TYR A 306 -20.06 0.78 -11.97
N VAL A 307 -21.10 1.30 -11.29
CA VAL A 307 -21.21 1.20 -9.83
C VAL A 307 -22.38 0.30 -9.49
N PHE A 308 -22.12 -0.70 -8.65
CA PHE A 308 -23.10 -1.63 -8.11
C PHE A 308 -23.22 -1.45 -6.61
N ALA A 309 -24.42 -1.67 -6.07
CA ALA A 309 -24.68 -1.70 -4.64
C ALA A 309 -25.29 -3.04 -4.23
N LEU A 310 -24.83 -3.57 -3.10
CA LEU A 310 -25.35 -4.77 -2.46
C LEU A 310 -26.54 -4.40 -1.57
N ALA A 311 -27.72 -4.90 -1.92
CA ALA A 311 -28.93 -4.77 -1.12
C ALA A 311 -29.67 -6.10 -1.10
N ALA A 312 -30.12 -6.54 0.09
CA ALA A 312 -30.83 -7.81 0.27
C ALA A 312 -30.12 -9.02 -0.40
N ALA A 313 -28.79 -9.09 -0.25
CA ALA A 313 -27.92 -10.11 -0.85
C ALA A 313 -27.86 -10.14 -2.40
N ALA A 314 -28.34 -9.10 -3.07
CA ALA A 314 -28.25 -8.93 -4.52
C ALA A 314 -27.44 -7.69 -4.89
N TRP A 315 -26.53 -7.84 -5.85
CA TRP A 315 -25.82 -6.73 -6.47
C TRP A 315 -26.70 -6.11 -7.57
N THR A 316 -26.90 -4.80 -7.51
CA THR A 316 -27.69 -4.04 -8.50
C THR A 316 -26.88 -2.89 -9.06
N GLN A 317 -26.90 -2.71 -10.37
CA GLN A 317 -26.24 -1.58 -11.01
C GLN A 317 -26.97 -0.28 -10.64
N GLN A 318 -26.24 0.67 -10.07
CA GLN A 318 -26.72 1.99 -9.66
C GLN A 318 -26.29 3.09 -10.63
N ALA A 319 -25.14 2.91 -11.28
CA ALA A 319 -24.62 3.88 -12.23
C ALA A 319 -23.87 3.23 -13.39
N TYR A 320 -24.04 3.83 -14.57
CA TYR A 320 -23.18 3.76 -15.74
C TYR A 320 -22.51 5.12 -15.92
N VAL A 321 -21.19 5.15 -15.82
CA VAL A 321 -20.38 6.37 -15.71
C VAL A 321 -19.47 6.47 -16.92
N LYS A 322 -19.49 7.66 -17.53
CA LYS A 322 -18.68 8.06 -18.69
C LYS A 322 -17.90 9.32 -18.38
N ALA A 323 -16.82 9.56 -19.10
CA ALA A 323 -16.16 10.87 -19.12
C ALA A 323 -17.12 11.95 -19.66
N SER A 324 -17.04 13.16 -19.12
CA SER A 324 -17.85 14.31 -19.58
C SER A 324 -17.57 14.73 -21.04
N ASN A 325 -16.41 14.33 -21.56
CA ASN A 325 -15.83 14.62 -22.86
C ASN A 325 -15.43 13.30 -23.55
N ALA A 326 -16.23 12.25 -23.39
CA ALA A 326 -15.93 10.93 -23.94
C ALA A 326 -15.59 10.99 -25.45
N ASP A 327 -14.32 10.81 -25.80
CA ASP A 327 -13.81 10.75 -27.16
C ASP A 327 -13.27 9.35 -27.47
N ALA A 328 -13.02 9.09 -28.75
CA ALA A 328 -12.60 7.77 -29.20
C ALA A 328 -11.20 7.41 -28.69
N ASP A 329 -11.02 6.17 -28.25
CA ASP A 329 -9.76 5.61 -27.77
C ASP A 329 -9.17 6.21 -26.48
N ASP A 330 -9.89 7.11 -25.78
CA ASP A 330 -9.49 7.68 -24.48
C ASP A 330 -9.34 6.63 -23.38
N GLY A 331 -10.10 5.52 -23.48
CA GLY A 331 -10.01 4.39 -22.57
C GLY A 331 -10.39 4.73 -21.13
N PHE A 332 -11.46 5.52 -20.92
CA PHE A 332 -11.98 5.81 -19.58
C PHE A 332 -12.26 4.51 -18.81
N GLY A 333 -11.63 4.35 -17.65
CA GLY A 333 -11.67 3.09 -16.90
C GLY A 333 -10.35 2.32 -16.90
N ALA A 334 -9.28 2.88 -17.45
CA ALA A 334 -7.93 2.31 -17.41
C ALA A 334 -7.42 2.09 -15.97
N ALA A 335 -7.76 2.99 -15.05
CA ALA A 335 -7.52 2.89 -13.61
C ALA A 335 -8.77 3.26 -12.81
N LEU A 336 -8.86 2.77 -11.58
CA LEU A 336 -10.04 2.91 -10.73
C LEU A 336 -9.65 3.02 -9.25
N ALA A 337 -10.29 3.93 -8.51
CA ALA A 337 -10.25 3.96 -7.06
C ALA A 337 -11.63 4.32 -6.48
N LEU A 338 -12.01 3.68 -5.37
CA LEU A 338 -13.23 3.95 -4.61
C LEU A 338 -12.85 4.18 -3.14
N SER A 339 -13.35 5.24 -2.52
CA SER A 339 -13.15 5.50 -1.09
C SER A 339 -13.84 4.44 -0.23
N ALA A 340 -13.33 4.24 0.99
CA ALA A 340 -13.84 3.18 1.87
C ALA A 340 -15.30 3.41 2.31
N ASP A 341 -15.77 4.66 2.31
CA ASP A 341 -17.17 5.00 2.55
C ASP A 341 -18.09 4.82 1.33
N GLY A 342 -17.53 4.45 0.17
CA GLY A 342 -18.26 4.24 -1.08
C GLY A 342 -18.83 5.51 -1.71
N GLN A 343 -18.36 6.70 -1.31
CA GLN A 343 -18.92 7.99 -1.75
C GLN A 343 -18.07 8.73 -2.78
N THR A 344 -16.78 8.43 -2.92
CA THR A 344 -15.86 9.08 -3.86
C THR A 344 -15.27 8.05 -4.80
N LEU A 345 -15.47 8.25 -6.10
CA LEU A 345 -14.97 7.39 -7.17
C LEU A 345 -14.00 8.20 -8.03
N ALA A 346 -12.84 7.67 -8.33
CA ALA A 346 -11.90 8.26 -9.28
C ALA A 346 -11.61 7.26 -10.41
N VAL A 347 -11.66 7.74 -11.65
CA VAL A 347 -11.50 6.92 -12.85
C VAL A 347 -10.46 7.56 -13.77
N GLY A 348 -9.49 6.77 -14.21
CA GLY A 348 -8.43 7.20 -15.12
C GLY A 348 -8.78 6.96 -16.59
N ALA A 349 -8.38 7.88 -17.45
CA ALA A 349 -8.41 7.75 -18.90
C ALA A 349 -7.01 8.10 -19.42
N THR A 350 -6.13 7.10 -19.56
CA THR A 350 -4.70 7.33 -19.82
C THR A 350 -4.41 7.88 -21.21
N ASN A 351 -5.31 7.64 -22.16
CA ASN A 351 -5.15 8.07 -23.55
C ASN A 351 -5.88 9.38 -23.86
N GLU A 352 -6.62 9.91 -22.88
CA GLU A 352 -7.27 11.20 -23.01
C GLU A 352 -6.24 12.29 -23.36
N SER A 353 -6.62 13.14 -24.31
CA SER A 353 -5.75 14.16 -24.86
C SER A 353 -6.27 15.52 -24.43
N SER A 354 -5.43 16.32 -23.78
CA SER A 354 -5.70 17.73 -23.44
C SER A 354 -4.45 18.38 -22.88
N ALA A 355 -4.13 19.61 -23.28
CA ALA A 355 -3.01 20.38 -22.72
C ALA A 355 -3.39 21.11 -21.43
N ALA A 356 -4.63 20.95 -20.94
CA ALA A 356 -5.04 21.45 -19.63
C ALA A 356 -4.09 20.97 -18.52
N THR A 357 -3.85 21.84 -17.54
CA THR A 357 -3.02 21.55 -16.36
C THR A 357 -3.83 21.67 -15.08
N GLY A 358 -3.52 20.84 -14.09
CA GLY A 358 -4.17 20.90 -12.77
C GLY A 358 -5.63 20.48 -12.78
N VAL A 359 -6.47 21.14 -11.99
CA VAL A 359 -7.87 20.74 -11.77
C VAL A 359 -8.83 21.71 -12.44
N GLY A 360 -9.79 21.18 -13.22
CA GLY A 360 -10.87 21.96 -13.82
C GLY A 360 -10.48 22.75 -15.07
N GLY A 361 -9.41 22.34 -15.77
CA GLY A 361 -9.10 22.86 -17.11
C GLY A 361 -10.08 22.38 -18.17
N ASP A 362 -9.86 22.80 -19.42
CA ASP A 362 -10.72 22.46 -20.56
C ASP A 362 -10.57 20.98 -20.96
N PRO A 363 -11.62 20.14 -20.78
CA PRO A 363 -11.56 18.74 -21.15
C PRO A 363 -11.78 18.52 -22.66
N ASP A 364 -12.25 19.50 -23.44
CA ASP A 364 -12.45 19.33 -24.89
C ASP A 364 -11.19 19.74 -25.71
N ASP A 365 -10.18 20.34 -25.07
CA ASP A 365 -8.86 20.55 -25.66
C ASP A 365 -8.21 19.21 -25.96
N ASN A 366 -7.70 18.99 -27.18
CA ASN A 366 -7.08 17.73 -27.63
C ASN A 366 -5.61 17.91 -28.06
N THR A 367 -4.96 19.00 -27.67
CA THR A 367 -3.63 19.38 -28.21
C THR A 367 -2.43 18.64 -27.61
N ALA A 368 -2.57 18.04 -26.42
CA ALA A 368 -1.54 17.18 -25.82
C ALA A 368 -1.97 15.71 -25.82
N GLN A 369 -1.58 15.00 -26.88
CA GLN A 369 -1.98 13.61 -27.14
C GLN A 369 -1.64 12.67 -25.98
N SER A 370 -2.61 11.86 -25.56
CA SER A 370 -2.45 10.79 -24.56
C SER A 370 -1.70 11.25 -23.30
N SER A 371 -1.95 12.50 -22.92
CA SER A 371 -1.41 13.08 -21.68
C SER A 371 -2.09 12.47 -20.46
N GLY A 372 -3.31 11.97 -20.64
CA GLY A 372 -4.10 11.26 -19.65
C GLY A 372 -4.84 12.20 -18.70
N ALA A 373 -5.92 11.71 -18.11
CA ALA A 373 -6.75 12.45 -17.17
C ALA A 373 -7.33 11.55 -16.08
N VAL A 374 -7.74 12.17 -14.96
CA VAL A 374 -8.55 11.53 -13.92
C VAL A 374 -9.85 12.31 -13.73
N TYR A 375 -10.95 11.58 -13.67
CA TYR A 375 -12.29 12.10 -13.40
C TYR A 375 -12.70 11.67 -12.01
N VAL A 376 -13.07 12.63 -11.15
CA VAL A 376 -13.55 12.34 -9.79
C VAL A 376 -15.05 12.55 -9.74
N PHE A 377 -15.76 11.57 -9.20
CA PHE A 377 -17.19 11.55 -9.01
C PHE A 377 -17.52 11.44 -7.52
N GLY A 378 -18.58 12.13 -7.09
CA GLY A 378 -19.12 12.01 -5.75
C GLY A 378 -20.56 11.54 -5.77
N ARG A 379 -20.91 10.75 -4.77
CA ARG A 379 -22.27 10.25 -4.54
C ARG A 379 -22.98 11.11 -3.50
N ALA A 380 -24.19 11.54 -3.84
CA ALA A 380 -25.10 12.21 -2.91
C ALA A 380 -26.51 11.65 -3.09
N ARG A 381 -27.10 11.11 -2.01
CA ARG A 381 -28.45 10.51 -2.02
C ARG A 381 -28.65 9.54 -3.21
N ASP A 382 -27.72 8.58 -3.35
CA ASP A 382 -27.70 7.58 -4.43
C ASP A 382 -27.48 8.10 -5.86
N THR A 383 -27.25 9.40 -6.04
CA THR A 383 -26.93 9.98 -7.34
C THR A 383 -25.44 10.29 -7.43
N TRP A 384 -24.78 9.79 -8.47
CA TRP A 384 -23.40 10.14 -8.79
C TRP A 384 -23.35 11.42 -9.64
N SER A 385 -22.33 12.23 -9.43
CA SER A 385 -22.05 13.43 -10.23
C SER A 385 -20.55 13.65 -10.35
N GLN A 386 -20.07 14.14 -11.50
CA GLN A 386 -18.68 14.52 -11.67
C GLN A 386 -18.37 15.77 -10.84
N GLN A 387 -17.30 15.71 -10.06
CA GLN A 387 -16.83 16.76 -9.17
C GLN A 387 -15.55 17.41 -9.66
N ALA A 388 -14.71 16.68 -10.40
CA ALA A 388 -13.47 17.23 -10.95
C ALA A 388 -13.02 16.49 -12.22
N TYR A 389 -12.36 17.26 -13.08
CA TYR A 389 -11.47 16.79 -14.15
C TYR A 389 -10.04 17.19 -13.74
N VAL A 390 -9.14 16.22 -13.70
CA VAL A 390 -7.81 16.36 -13.08
C VAL A 390 -6.73 15.98 -14.08
N LYS A 391 -5.74 16.86 -14.21
CA LYS A 391 -4.54 16.73 -15.02
C LYS A 391 -3.30 16.93 -14.16
N ALA A 392 -2.14 16.49 -14.65
CA ALA A 392 -0.86 16.85 -14.07
C ALA A 392 -0.68 18.38 -14.07
N SER A 393 0.15 18.91 -13.16
CA SER A 393 0.52 20.34 -13.19
C SER A 393 1.47 20.68 -14.33
N ASN A 394 2.22 19.69 -14.81
CA ASN A 394 3.15 19.73 -15.93
C ASN A 394 2.68 18.76 -17.03
N THR A 395 1.48 18.97 -17.58
CA THR A 395 0.90 18.08 -18.59
C THR A 395 1.85 17.86 -19.77
N LEU A 396 2.21 16.60 -20.00
CA LEU A 396 3.07 16.15 -21.09
C LEU A 396 2.31 15.12 -21.94
N GLY A 397 2.46 15.20 -23.26
CA GLY A 397 1.92 14.18 -24.16
C GLY A 397 2.55 12.81 -23.88
N ASN A 398 1.75 11.75 -24.02
CA ASN A 398 2.12 10.35 -23.75
C ASN A 398 2.58 10.04 -22.31
N ALA A 399 2.35 10.94 -21.34
CA ALA A 399 2.76 10.72 -19.95
C ALA A 399 1.87 9.70 -19.20
N ALA A 400 0.70 9.38 -19.76
CA ALA A 400 -0.31 8.49 -19.18
C ALA A 400 -0.69 8.86 -17.74
N PHE A 401 -0.94 10.14 -17.48
CA PHE A 401 -1.45 10.58 -16.19
C PHE A 401 -2.79 9.88 -15.91
N GLY A 402 -2.94 9.31 -14.72
CA GLY A 402 -4.12 8.50 -14.38
C GLY A 402 -3.96 7.01 -14.64
N ALA A 403 -2.75 6.51 -14.93
CA ALA A 403 -2.48 5.08 -15.11
C ALA A 403 -2.61 4.26 -13.81
N ALA A 404 -2.45 4.91 -12.66
CA ALA A 404 -2.70 4.33 -11.35
C ALA A 404 -3.33 5.39 -10.44
N ILE A 405 -4.30 5.01 -9.62
CA ILE A 405 -5.03 5.93 -8.74
C ILE A 405 -5.23 5.26 -7.39
N ALA A 406 -5.04 6.00 -6.30
CA ALA A 406 -5.40 5.58 -4.95
C ALA A 406 -6.13 6.72 -4.21
N LEU A 407 -7.09 6.36 -3.36
CA LEU A 407 -7.82 7.29 -2.50
C LEU A 407 -7.59 6.92 -1.02
N SER A 408 -7.56 7.92 -0.13
CA SER A 408 -7.70 7.69 1.31
C SER A 408 -9.09 7.14 1.64
N ALA A 409 -9.24 6.56 2.84
CA ALA A 409 -10.50 5.92 3.24
C ALA A 409 -11.70 6.88 3.25
N ASP A 410 -11.46 8.16 3.58
CA ASP A 410 -12.44 9.25 3.61
C ASP A 410 -12.59 10.00 2.26
N GLY A 411 -11.85 9.57 1.22
CA GLY A 411 -11.86 10.20 -0.09
C GLY A 411 -11.38 11.66 -0.11
N GLN A 412 -10.60 12.10 0.88
CA GLN A 412 -10.07 13.48 0.94
C GLN A 412 -8.65 13.61 0.39
N ALA A 413 -7.91 12.52 0.25
CA ALA A 413 -6.60 12.51 -0.40
C ALA A 413 -6.61 11.54 -1.60
N MET A 414 -5.92 11.92 -2.67
CA MET A 414 -5.78 11.12 -3.88
C MET A 414 -4.32 11.11 -4.34
N ALA A 415 -3.82 9.95 -4.72
CA ALA A 415 -2.54 9.79 -5.42
C ALA A 415 -2.81 9.36 -6.86
N VAL A 416 -2.09 9.95 -7.81
CA VAL A 416 -2.20 9.64 -9.24
C VAL A 416 -0.82 9.37 -9.82
N GLY A 417 -0.67 8.23 -10.49
CA GLY A 417 0.55 7.84 -11.20
C GLY A 417 0.58 8.32 -12.66
N SER A 418 1.78 8.63 -13.14
CA SER A 418 2.08 8.98 -14.53
C SER A 418 3.42 8.32 -14.92
N PRO A 419 3.42 7.00 -15.20
CA PRO A 419 4.66 6.23 -15.35
C PRO A 419 5.54 6.67 -16.53
N TYR A 420 4.97 7.34 -17.53
CA TYR A 420 5.70 7.79 -18.70
C TYR A 420 6.04 9.30 -18.67
N GLU A 421 5.77 9.96 -17.55
CA GLU A 421 6.22 11.32 -17.32
C GLU A 421 7.75 11.41 -17.48
N ALA A 422 8.20 12.47 -18.13
CA ALA A 422 9.60 12.70 -18.39
C ALA A 422 10.10 13.84 -17.51
N SER A 423 10.82 13.52 -16.44
CA SER A 423 11.61 14.51 -15.70
C SER A 423 12.82 13.90 -14.99
N GLY A 424 13.97 14.56 -15.05
CA GLY A 424 15.18 14.25 -14.29
C GLY A 424 15.13 14.77 -12.83
N ALA A 425 14.00 15.30 -12.37
CA ALA A 425 13.78 15.60 -10.96
C ALA A 425 13.85 14.34 -10.09
N ARG A 426 14.27 14.53 -8.84
CA ARG A 426 14.42 13.47 -7.83
C ARG A 426 13.73 13.88 -6.54
N GLY A 427 13.15 12.90 -5.85
CA GLY A 427 12.48 13.11 -4.56
C GLY A 427 11.19 13.93 -4.65
N ILE A 428 10.97 14.81 -3.68
CA ILE A 428 9.72 15.55 -3.50
C ILE A 428 9.85 16.97 -4.05
N ASP A 429 8.85 17.40 -4.83
CA ASP A 429 8.69 18.76 -5.37
C ASP A 429 9.94 19.29 -6.12
N GLY A 430 10.66 18.39 -6.79
CA GLY A 430 11.71 18.76 -7.75
C GLY A 430 11.12 19.40 -9.02
N ASP A 431 11.98 19.93 -9.90
CA ASP A 431 11.56 20.62 -11.13
C ASP A 431 10.82 19.69 -12.10
N PRO A 432 9.49 19.86 -12.28
CA PRO A 432 8.70 18.97 -13.13
C PRO A 432 8.88 19.25 -14.64
N HIS A 433 9.67 20.24 -15.03
CA HIS A 433 9.94 20.58 -16.44
C HIS A 433 11.32 20.13 -16.93
N ASN A 434 12.11 19.48 -16.07
CA ASN A 434 13.42 18.95 -16.43
C ASN A 434 13.29 17.67 -17.27
N ASN A 435 12.86 17.75 -18.53
CA ASN A 435 12.53 16.58 -19.36
C ASN A 435 13.74 15.71 -19.82
N ALA A 436 14.84 15.70 -19.06
CA ALA A 436 16.08 14.98 -19.37
C ALA A 436 15.98 13.44 -19.20
N ALA A 437 15.06 12.93 -18.37
CA ALA A 437 14.89 11.50 -18.12
C ALA A 437 13.51 11.01 -18.59
N THR A 438 13.46 10.46 -19.80
CA THR A 438 12.22 9.96 -20.43
C THR A 438 11.64 8.77 -19.69
N ALA A 439 10.31 8.73 -19.49
CA ALA A 439 9.61 7.64 -18.81
C ALA A 439 10.23 7.26 -17.45
N SER A 440 10.85 8.23 -16.78
CA SER A 440 11.29 8.07 -15.39
C SER A 440 10.08 8.03 -14.46
N GLY A 441 8.98 8.65 -14.88
CA GLY A 441 7.68 8.58 -14.24
C GLY A 441 7.55 9.48 -13.02
N ALA A 442 6.31 9.75 -12.61
CA ALA A 442 5.96 10.59 -11.49
C ALA A 442 4.70 10.09 -10.75
N ALA A 443 4.53 10.52 -9.51
CA ALA A 443 3.27 10.45 -8.79
C ALA A 443 2.87 11.84 -8.28
N TYR A 444 1.56 12.12 -8.27
CA TYR A 444 0.99 13.40 -7.90
C TYR A 444 -0.01 13.19 -6.77
N LEU A 445 0.13 13.97 -5.71
CA LEU A 445 -0.83 13.97 -4.60
C LEU A 445 -1.77 15.16 -4.71
N PHE A 446 -3.05 14.90 -4.46
CA PHE A 446 -4.10 15.89 -4.40
C PHE A 446 -4.81 15.78 -3.06
N ASP A 447 -5.06 16.93 -2.43
CA ASP A 447 -5.88 17.04 -1.23
C ASP A 447 -7.19 17.75 -1.57
N ARG A 448 -8.28 17.31 -0.97
CA ARG A 448 -9.60 17.94 -1.08
C ARG A 448 -9.79 18.97 0.02
N GLN A 449 -9.97 20.23 -0.38
CA GLN A 449 -10.14 21.37 0.54
C GLN A 449 -11.34 22.21 0.13
N GLY A 450 -12.28 22.43 1.06
CA GLY A 450 -13.51 23.18 0.77
C GLY A 450 -14.35 22.55 -0.35
N GLY A 451 -14.29 21.22 -0.49
CA GLY A 451 -14.99 20.48 -1.54
C GLY A 451 -14.26 20.39 -2.88
N GLN A 452 -13.16 21.13 -3.06
CA GLN A 452 -12.37 21.20 -4.31
C GLN A 452 -11.06 20.43 -4.20
N TRP A 453 -10.65 19.77 -5.29
CA TRP A 453 -9.36 19.08 -5.37
C TRP A 453 -8.24 20.06 -5.73
N ARG A 454 -7.07 19.91 -5.12
CA ARG A 454 -5.86 20.68 -5.43
C ARG A 454 -4.64 19.78 -5.34
N GLN A 455 -3.73 19.89 -6.30
CA GLN A 455 -2.43 19.21 -6.18
C GLN A 455 -1.69 19.78 -4.98
N SER A 456 -1.21 18.90 -4.11
CA SER A 456 -0.42 19.26 -2.93
C SER A 456 1.04 18.86 -3.05
N THR A 457 1.38 17.85 -3.86
CA THR A 457 2.78 17.36 -3.96
C THR A 457 3.05 16.70 -5.31
N TYR A 458 4.25 16.91 -5.83
CA TYR A 458 4.86 16.16 -6.95
C TYR A 458 5.95 15.23 -6.42
N VAL A 459 5.93 13.97 -6.83
CA VAL A 459 6.79 12.91 -6.27
C VAL A 459 7.54 12.19 -7.39
N LYS A 460 8.85 12.08 -7.22
CA LYS A 460 9.77 11.28 -8.04
C LYS A 460 10.50 10.27 -7.18
N ALA A 461 11.01 9.21 -7.81
CA ALA A 461 12.03 8.36 -7.20
C ALA A 461 13.25 9.18 -6.77
N SER A 462 13.91 8.79 -5.67
CA SER A 462 15.16 9.41 -5.22
C SER A 462 16.33 9.21 -6.20
N ASN A 463 16.26 8.17 -7.01
CA ASN A 463 17.21 7.76 -8.04
C ASN A 463 16.54 7.69 -9.41
N ALA A 464 15.65 8.65 -9.72
CA ALA A 464 14.94 8.67 -11.00
C ALA A 464 15.89 8.61 -12.20
N ASP A 465 15.76 7.55 -13.00
CA ASP A 465 16.44 7.31 -14.26
C ASP A 465 15.42 6.99 -15.38
N ALA A 466 15.88 7.00 -16.63
CA ALA A 466 15.01 6.81 -17.78
C ALA A 466 14.45 5.38 -17.85
N ASN A 467 13.14 5.26 -18.10
CA ASN A 467 12.38 4.00 -18.16
C ASN A 467 12.25 3.25 -16.84
N ASP A 468 12.39 3.92 -15.69
CA ASP A 468 12.09 3.33 -14.38
C ASP A 468 10.58 3.14 -14.15
N ASN A 469 9.77 3.92 -14.87
CA ASN A 469 8.31 3.89 -14.82
C ASN A 469 7.74 4.13 -13.40
N PHE A 470 8.34 5.06 -12.64
CA PHE A 470 7.83 5.42 -11.32
C PHE A 470 6.39 5.94 -11.40
N GLY A 471 5.50 5.43 -10.55
CA GLY A 471 4.07 5.73 -10.62
C GLY A 471 3.26 4.74 -11.44
N ALA A 472 3.86 3.63 -11.90
CA ALA A 472 3.12 2.53 -12.53
C ALA A 472 2.10 1.88 -11.58
N SER A 473 2.36 1.93 -10.27
CA SER A 473 1.42 1.56 -9.21
C SER A 473 1.53 2.57 -8.07
N VAL A 474 0.40 2.92 -7.46
CA VAL A 474 0.34 3.82 -6.30
C VAL A 474 -0.68 3.30 -5.29
N VAL A 475 -0.36 3.36 -4.00
CA VAL A 475 -1.30 3.07 -2.91
C VAL A 475 -1.15 4.06 -1.77
N LEU A 476 -2.27 4.43 -1.15
CA LEU A 476 -2.34 5.31 0.01
C LEU A 476 -2.80 4.53 1.24
N SER A 477 -2.31 4.91 2.42
CA SER A 477 -2.89 4.46 3.68
C SER A 477 -4.30 5.03 3.85
N ARG A 478 -5.07 4.41 4.75
CA ARG A 478 -6.46 4.81 5.04
C ARG A 478 -6.55 6.27 5.49
N ASP A 479 -5.57 6.75 6.26
CA ASP A 479 -5.47 8.14 6.73
C ASP A 479 -4.83 9.10 5.70
N GLY A 480 -4.37 8.60 4.54
CA GLY A 480 -3.69 9.38 3.52
C GLY A 480 -2.29 9.88 3.90
N ALA A 481 -1.71 9.40 5.01
CA ALA A 481 -0.40 9.85 5.50
C ALA A 481 0.79 9.00 5.02
N THR A 482 0.54 7.86 4.37
CA THR A 482 1.56 6.99 3.79
C THR A 482 1.24 6.75 2.33
N LEU A 483 2.25 6.88 1.48
CA LEU A 483 2.19 6.62 0.04
C LEU A 483 3.24 5.57 -0.29
N ALA A 484 2.87 4.51 -1.01
CA ALA A 484 3.83 3.64 -1.68
C ALA A 484 3.68 3.77 -3.19
N VAL A 485 4.81 3.84 -3.90
CA VAL A 485 4.86 3.99 -5.36
C VAL A 485 5.79 2.94 -5.96
N GLY A 486 5.32 2.24 -7.00
CA GLY A 486 6.11 1.26 -7.75
C GLY A 486 6.83 1.87 -8.94
N ALA A 487 7.99 1.32 -9.25
CA ALA A 487 8.82 1.63 -10.42
C ALA A 487 9.36 0.31 -11.00
N PRO A 488 8.53 -0.46 -11.75
CA PRO A 488 8.90 -1.79 -12.21
C PRO A 488 10.05 -1.81 -13.24
N GLY A 489 10.39 -0.66 -13.82
CA GLY A 489 11.51 -0.51 -14.74
C GLY A 489 12.88 -0.34 -14.08
N GLU A 490 12.89 -0.02 -12.78
CA GLU A 490 14.12 0.30 -12.02
C GLU A 490 15.17 -0.82 -12.10
N GLY A 491 16.45 -0.40 -12.20
CA GLY A 491 17.56 -1.23 -12.66
C GLY A 491 18.51 -1.79 -11.59
N SER A 492 18.34 -1.51 -10.31
CA SER A 492 19.28 -1.95 -9.28
C SER A 492 19.22 -3.46 -9.03
N ALA A 493 20.37 -4.13 -8.91
CA ALA A 493 20.45 -5.53 -8.48
C ALA A 493 20.45 -5.69 -6.94
N ALA A 494 20.37 -4.58 -6.21
CA ALA A 494 20.39 -4.56 -4.77
C ALA A 494 19.12 -5.24 -4.17
N ARG A 495 19.20 -5.67 -2.91
CA ARG A 495 18.18 -6.51 -2.26
C ARG A 495 17.69 -5.89 -0.95
N GLY A 496 16.40 -6.05 -0.68
CA GLY A 496 15.77 -5.60 0.56
C GLY A 496 15.61 -4.09 0.69
N LEU A 497 15.82 -3.56 1.90
CA LEU A 497 15.49 -2.18 2.24
C LEU A 497 16.75 -1.32 2.34
N GLN A 498 16.68 -0.06 1.85
CA GLN A 498 17.80 0.89 1.82
C GLN A 498 19.06 0.37 1.10
N ALA A 499 18.85 -0.49 0.11
CA ALA A 499 19.92 -1.04 -0.70
C ALA A 499 20.50 0.03 -1.67
N ASP A 500 21.57 -0.30 -2.38
CA ASP A 500 22.24 0.64 -3.30
C ASP A 500 21.30 1.08 -4.45
N GLN A 501 20.91 2.36 -4.42
CA GLN A 501 20.03 2.99 -5.40
C GLN A 501 20.77 3.51 -6.64
N GLY A 502 22.11 3.57 -6.60
CA GLY A 502 22.93 3.98 -7.75
C GLY A 502 23.29 2.82 -8.68
N ASP A 503 23.00 1.58 -8.26
CA ASP A 503 23.19 0.38 -9.08
C ASP A 503 22.13 0.32 -10.20
N ASN A 504 22.56 -0.05 -11.40
CA ASN A 504 21.73 -0.21 -12.59
C ASN A 504 22.05 -1.51 -13.35
N SER A 505 22.61 -2.52 -12.67
CA SER A 505 23.10 -3.77 -13.27
C SER A 505 22.02 -4.83 -13.57
N ALA A 506 20.80 -4.67 -13.04
CA ALA A 506 19.62 -5.50 -13.28
C ALA A 506 18.41 -4.70 -13.79
N PRO A 507 18.44 -4.17 -15.03
CA PRO A 507 17.32 -3.51 -15.70
C PRO A 507 15.98 -4.25 -15.56
N TRP A 508 14.89 -3.49 -15.36
CA TRP A 508 13.53 -4.02 -15.17
C TRP A 508 13.40 -5.02 -14.01
N SER A 509 14.30 -4.98 -13.03
CA SER A 509 14.13 -5.76 -11.80
C SER A 509 13.08 -5.13 -10.89
N GLY A 510 12.91 -3.82 -10.97
CA GLY A 510 11.85 -3.04 -10.35
C GLY A 510 12.11 -2.68 -8.89
N ALA A 511 11.47 -1.61 -8.43
CA ALA A 511 11.56 -1.09 -7.07
C ALA A 511 10.21 -0.58 -6.57
N ALA A 512 10.12 -0.37 -5.25
CA ALA A 512 9.04 0.41 -4.64
C ALA A 512 9.60 1.42 -3.64
N TYR A 513 8.88 2.52 -3.45
CA TYR A 513 9.31 3.64 -2.61
C TYR A 513 8.19 3.96 -1.63
N LEU A 514 8.53 4.05 -0.34
CA LEU A 514 7.59 4.46 0.69
C LEU A 514 7.85 5.91 1.08
N PHE A 515 6.79 6.70 1.13
CA PHE A 515 6.79 8.09 1.58
C PHE A 515 5.82 8.26 2.75
N ARG A 516 6.18 9.11 3.70
CA ARG A 516 5.35 9.46 4.86
C ARG A 516 5.14 10.97 4.93
N ARG A 517 3.90 11.38 5.18
CA ARG A 517 3.52 12.75 5.48
C ARG A 517 3.88 13.06 6.94
N THR A 518 4.60 14.15 7.15
CA THR A 518 4.97 14.69 8.46
C THR A 518 4.45 16.11 8.61
N ALA A 519 4.61 16.72 9.78
CA ALA A 519 4.31 18.14 9.98
C ALA A 519 5.13 19.06 9.05
N ALA A 520 6.31 18.61 8.59
CA ALA A 520 7.16 19.34 7.64
C ALA A 520 6.83 19.04 6.16
N GLY A 521 5.81 18.23 5.87
CA GLY A 521 5.49 17.75 4.53
C GLY A 521 5.89 16.29 4.30
N TRP A 522 5.88 15.87 3.03
CA TRP A 522 6.22 14.51 2.64
C TRP A 522 7.73 14.27 2.66
N ARG A 523 8.13 13.08 3.09
CA ARG A 523 9.52 12.60 2.99
C ARG A 523 9.54 11.16 2.51
N GLN A 524 10.60 10.77 1.80
CA GLN A 524 10.86 9.36 1.53
C GLN A 524 11.31 8.68 2.82
N GLN A 525 10.64 7.58 3.16
CA GLN A 525 10.93 6.76 4.33
C GLN A 525 11.81 5.57 3.95
N ALA A 526 11.53 4.92 2.82
CA ALA A 526 12.27 3.73 2.40
C ALA A 526 12.32 3.56 0.88
N TYR A 527 13.41 2.93 0.43
CA TYR A 527 13.56 2.31 -0.88
C TYR A 527 13.52 0.79 -0.69
N LEU A 528 12.72 0.11 -1.50
CA LEU A 528 12.35 -1.29 -1.33
C LEU A 528 12.71 -2.10 -2.57
N LYS A 529 13.41 -3.21 -2.34
CA LYS A 529 13.75 -4.24 -3.31
C LYS A 529 13.37 -5.60 -2.74
N PRO A 530 13.02 -6.58 -3.60
CA PRO A 530 12.74 -7.93 -3.15
C PRO A 530 13.97 -8.54 -2.47
N SER A 531 13.74 -9.59 -1.66
CA SER A 531 14.82 -10.35 -1.02
C SER A 531 15.70 -11.11 -2.02
N ASN A 532 15.23 -11.28 -3.27
CA ASN A 532 15.91 -11.98 -4.37
C ASN A 532 15.74 -11.27 -5.72
N THR A 533 16.27 -10.06 -5.84
CA THR A 533 16.24 -9.26 -7.06
C THR A 533 16.83 -9.98 -8.28
N LEU A 534 16.07 -10.05 -9.37
CA LEU A 534 16.52 -10.51 -10.68
C LEU A 534 16.07 -9.54 -11.79
N ARG A 535 16.85 -9.49 -12.87
CA ARG A 535 16.54 -8.72 -14.08
C ARG A 535 15.21 -9.17 -14.67
N GLY A 536 14.33 -8.22 -14.99
CA GLY A 536 13.06 -8.49 -15.67
C GLY A 536 11.91 -8.93 -14.76
N ASP A 537 12.13 -9.07 -13.45
CA ASP A 537 11.09 -9.50 -12.51
C ASP A 537 9.96 -8.47 -12.33
N GLY A 538 10.25 -7.18 -12.59
CA GLY A 538 9.27 -6.09 -12.53
C GLY A 538 8.69 -5.86 -11.13
N PHE A 539 9.49 -5.98 -10.07
CA PHE A 539 9.03 -5.77 -8.70
C PHE A 539 8.36 -4.39 -8.54
N GLY A 540 7.24 -4.35 -7.82
CA GLY A 540 6.45 -3.13 -7.64
C GLY A 540 5.47 -2.85 -8.77
N SER A 541 5.28 -3.79 -9.71
CA SER A 541 4.24 -3.70 -10.75
C SER A 541 2.83 -3.54 -10.18
N THR A 542 2.59 -4.10 -8.98
CA THR A 542 1.36 -3.90 -8.22
C THR A 542 1.72 -3.76 -6.74
N LEU A 543 0.93 -2.97 -6.01
CA LEU A 543 1.11 -2.71 -4.59
C LEU A 543 -0.24 -2.80 -3.87
N ALA A 544 -0.24 -3.23 -2.61
CA ALA A 544 -1.37 -3.09 -1.70
C ALA A 544 -0.86 -2.78 -0.29
N LEU A 545 -1.54 -1.87 0.40
CA LEU A 545 -1.17 -1.41 1.74
C LEU A 545 -2.30 -1.69 2.73
N SER A 546 -2.00 -2.41 3.82
CA SER A 546 -2.89 -2.49 4.98
C SER A 546 -2.51 -1.40 5.96
N ASP A 547 -3.51 -0.83 6.62
CA ASP A 547 -3.32 0.02 7.77
C ASP A 547 -4.57 -0.04 8.65
N GLN A 548 -4.39 -0.30 9.94
CA GLN A 548 -5.42 -0.13 10.95
C GLN A 548 -5.31 1.33 11.38
N GLY A 549 -6.28 2.17 11.01
CA GLY A 549 -6.24 3.59 11.36
C GLY A 549 -5.90 3.83 12.84
N ALA A 550 -5.36 5.01 13.16
CA ALA A 550 -4.80 5.31 14.49
C ALA A 550 -5.68 4.86 15.67
N GLY A 551 -5.09 4.17 16.65
CA GLY A 551 -5.72 3.85 17.94
C GLY A 551 -6.11 2.37 18.18
N VAL A 552 -5.83 1.45 17.26
CA VAL A 552 -6.18 0.01 17.42
C VAL A 552 -4.93 -0.86 17.47
N GLY A 553 -4.35 -1.01 18.67
CA GLY A 553 -3.24 -1.95 18.92
C GLY A 553 -1.93 -1.62 18.18
N PRO A 554 -0.91 -2.50 18.27
CA PRO A 554 0.34 -2.30 17.54
C PRO A 554 0.11 -2.35 16.02
N PRO A 555 0.84 -1.54 15.23
CA PRO A 555 0.60 -1.39 13.80
C PRO A 555 0.74 -2.73 13.08
N ARG A 556 -0.36 -3.19 12.48
CA ARG A 556 -0.41 -4.36 11.59
C ARG A 556 -0.25 -3.98 10.12
N ALA A 557 0.22 -2.76 9.87
CA ALA A 557 0.41 -2.24 8.54
C ALA A 557 1.34 -3.16 7.75
N ALA A 558 0.98 -3.45 6.51
CA ALA A 558 1.70 -4.34 5.62
C ALA A 558 1.67 -3.82 4.21
N LEU A 559 2.82 -3.87 3.54
CA LEU A 559 2.92 -3.56 2.13
C LEU A 559 3.15 -4.88 1.39
N ALA A 560 2.22 -5.23 0.52
CA ALA A 560 2.38 -6.30 -0.45
C ALA A 560 2.85 -5.70 -1.77
N ALA A 561 3.89 -6.28 -2.36
CA ALA A 561 4.40 -5.88 -3.67
C ALA A 561 4.49 -7.09 -4.60
N GLY A 562 3.86 -6.99 -5.77
CA GLY A 562 3.85 -8.04 -6.78
C GLY A 562 5.01 -7.91 -7.76
N SER A 563 5.44 -9.07 -8.26
CA SER A 563 6.48 -9.24 -9.27
C SER A 563 6.04 -10.33 -10.25
N PRO A 564 5.06 -10.06 -11.13
CA PRO A 564 4.38 -11.08 -11.92
C PRO A 564 5.28 -11.82 -12.92
N SER A 565 6.43 -11.25 -13.28
CA SER A 565 7.41 -11.87 -14.18
C SER A 565 8.51 -12.67 -13.47
N ALA A 566 8.44 -12.82 -12.14
CA ALA A 566 9.42 -13.60 -11.40
C ALA A 566 9.51 -15.05 -11.89
N VAL A 567 10.73 -15.53 -12.11
CA VAL A 567 11.07 -16.81 -12.77
C VAL A 567 11.22 -18.01 -11.82
N ASN A 568 10.92 -17.81 -10.54
CA ASN A 568 11.08 -18.84 -9.52
C ASN A 568 9.87 -19.79 -9.49
N ALA A 569 10.06 -21.11 -9.52
CA ALA A 569 8.98 -22.10 -9.50
C ALA A 569 8.80 -22.78 -8.13
N SER A 570 9.64 -22.44 -7.15
CA SER A 570 9.60 -23.02 -5.81
C SER A 570 8.30 -22.62 -5.09
N PRO A 571 7.52 -23.60 -4.59
CA PRO A 571 6.20 -23.34 -4.02
C PRO A 571 6.26 -22.79 -2.60
N GLY A 572 5.12 -22.22 -2.17
CA GLY A 572 4.85 -21.91 -0.77
C GLY A 572 5.47 -20.60 -0.27
N ILE A 573 5.47 -20.44 1.06
CA ILE A 573 5.93 -19.22 1.72
C ILE A 573 7.37 -19.44 2.20
N GLY A 574 8.27 -18.53 1.82
CA GLY A 574 9.69 -18.66 2.14
C GLY A 574 10.39 -19.79 1.39
N GLY A 575 9.86 -20.23 0.24
CA GLY A 575 10.48 -21.24 -0.63
C GLY A 575 11.88 -20.83 -1.12
N ASP A 576 12.58 -21.72 -1.83
CA ASP A 576 13.92 -21.45 -2.35
C ASP A 576 13.91 -20.25 -3.30
N GLN A 577 14.41 -19.12 -2.84
CA GLN A 577 14.44 -17.87 -3.59
C GLN A 577 15.55 -17.81 -4.64
N ALA A 578 16.47 -18.77 -4.66
CA ALA A 578 17.53 -18.87 -5.67
C ALA A 578 17.09 -19.65 -6.92
N ASP A 579 15.97 -20.36 -6.85
CA ASP A 579 15.40 -21.09 -7.98
C ASP A 579 15.00 -20.15 -9.13
N ARG A 580 15.28 -20.58 -10.35
CA ARG A 580 15.03 -19.88 -11.62
C ARG A 580 14.50 -20.83 -12.70
N SER A 581 13.84 -21.90 -12.30
CA SER A 581 13.41 -22.99 -13.19
C SER A 581 12.12 -22.70 -13.98
N GLY A 582 11.43 -21.59 -13.72
CA GLY A 582 10.20 -21.22 -14.40
C GLY A 582 10.32 -19.96 -15.27
N SER A 583 9.20 -19.57 -15.86
CA SER A 583 9.04 -18.35 -16.68
C SER A 583 7.72 -17.67 -16.35
N ASP A 584 7.73 -16.36 -16.05
CA ASP A 584 6.53 -15.59 -15.70
C ASP A 584 5.63 -16.28 -14.64
N VAL A 585 6.26 -16.96 -13.67
CA VAL A 585 5.54 -17.66 -12.59
C VAL A 585 4.92 -16.64 -11.63
N GLY A 586 5.69 -15.59 -11.33
CA GLY A 586 5.28 -14.46 -10.52
C GLY A 586 5.40 -14.66 -9.00
N ALA A 587 5.65 -13.60 -8.24
CA ALA A 587 5.83 -13.64 -6.79
C ALA A 587 5.18 -12.43 -6.09
N VAL A 588 4.94 -12.56 -4.78
CA VAL A 588 4.54 -11.44 -3.92
C VAL A 588 5.47 -11.34 -2.72
N TYR A 589 5.84 -10.13 -2.36
CA TYR A 589 6.68 -9.82 -1.20
C TYR A 589 5.90 -9.05 -0.15
N LEU A 590 6.09 -9.39 1.13
CA LEU A 590 5.41 -8.75 2.26
C LEU A 590 6.40 -8.01 3.17
N TYR A 591 6.15 -6.72 3.38
CA TYR A 591 6.95 -5.81 4.21
C TYR A 591 6.19 -5.27 5.40
#